data_AF-A0A8S3PS53-F1
#
_entry.id   AF-A0A8S3PS53-F1
#
_cell.length_a   1.000
_cell.length_b   1.000
_cell.length_c   1.000
_cell.angle_alpha   90.00
_cell.angle_beta   90.00
_cell.angle_gamma   90.00
#
_symmetry.space_group_name_H-M   'P 1'
#
loop_
_entity.id
_entity.type
_entity.pdbx_description
1 polymer ?
#
loop_
_entity_poly.entity_id
_entity_poly.type
_entity_poly.pdbx_seq_one_letter_code
_entity_poly.pdbx_strand_id
1 'polypeptide(L)'
;MNTNIPNKEIRSRNNIPWIKHKQRKMLKKKQRLYKQARKTNKWSNYRSFQKECKKQLRKAEYEYVNQNIFEGLNNNDTKPFWKYIKSKRQDSGGIAPLKKGTNLVSDSKGKAELLLEQFKSVFTITTDTNLPTTRIRAKINITPLTIDQKGLENY
;
A
#
# COMPACT_ATOMS: atom_id res chain seq x y z
N MET A 1 42.03 -15.13 19.25
CA MET A 1 41.90 -15.30 17.79
C MET A 1 40.43 -15.12 17.42
N ASN A 2 40.04 -13.98 16.81
CA ASN A 2 38.69 -13.72 16.30
C ASN A 2 38.78 -12.83 15.05
N THR A 3 39.61 -13.26 14.10
CA THR A 3 40.01 -12.48 12.92
C THR A 3 38.98 -12.49 11.80
N ASN A 4 37.89 -13.27 11.95
CA ASN A 4 36.92 -13.55 10.88
C ASN A 4 35.50 -13.05 11.17
N ILE A 5 35.29 -12.23 12.21
CA ILE A 5 33.97 -11.72 12.56
C ILE A 5 33.74 -10.40 11.79
N PRO A 6 32.67 -10.29 10.97
CA PRO A 6 32.35 -9.05 10.26
C PRO A 6 32.01 -7.93 11.26
N ASN A 7 32.88 -6.94 11.38
CA ASN A 7 32.69 -5.79 12.29
C ASN A 7 31.76 -4.69 11.73
N LYS A 8 31.17 -4.88 10.55
CA LYS A 8 30.40 -3.84 9.87
C LYS A 8 29.08 -4.37 9.33
N GLU A 9 27.99 -3.89 9.92
CA GLU A 9 26.65 -4.09 9.38
C GLU A 9 26.45 -3.14 8.18
N ILE A 10 26.21 -3.73 7.01
CA ILE A 10 25.80 -2.96 5.84
C ILE A 10 24.34 -2.55 6.07
N ARG A 11 24.08 -1.25 6.21
CA ARG A 11 22.71 -0.74 6.31
C ARG A 11 21.90 -1.23 5.11
N SER A 12 20.76 -1.85 5.36
CA SER A 12 19.84 -2.23 4.30
C SER A 12 19.44 -0.97 3.52
N ARG A 13 19.58 -1.01 2.19
CA ARG A 13 19.11 0.10 1.36
C ARG A 13 17.59 0.02 1.30
N ASN A 14 16.92 0.99 1.92
CA ASN A 14 15.49 1.26 1.68
C ASN A 14 15.29 1.67 0.22
N ASN A 15 15.21 0.68 -0.66
CA ASN A 15 15.11 0.89 -2.10
C ASN A 15 13.65 0.84 -2.52
N ILE A 16 13.06 2.02 -2.68
CA ILE A 16 11.71 2.16 -3.20
C ILE A 16 11.71 1.73 -4.68
N PRO A 17 10.92 0.69 -5.07
CA PRO A 17 11.03 0.05 -6.38
C PRO A 17 10.84 0.99 -7.58
N TRP A 18 9.94 1.96 -7.46
CA TRP A 18 9.62 2.91 -8.54
C TRP A 18 10.55 4.15 -8.57
N ILE A 19 11.45 4.31 -7.59
CA ILE A 19 12.38 5.44 -7.54
C ILE A 19 13.71 5.06 -8.20
N LYS A 20 13.76 5.29 -9.51
CA LYS A 20 14.96 5.09 -10.34
C LYS A 20 15.90 6.32 -10.25
N HIS A 21 17.00 6.27 -11.01
CA HIS A 21 18.04 7.30 -11.01
C HIS A 21 17.51 8.71 -11.34
N LYS A 22 16.57 8.82 -12.30
CA LYS A 22 15.93 10.08 -12.69
C LYS A 22 15.20 10.74 -11.51
N GLN A 23 14.36 9.98 -10.80
CA GLN A 23 13.60 10.47 -9.65
C GLN A 23 14.55 10.86 -8.50
N ARG A 24 15.63 10.10 -8.27
CA ARG A 24 16.67 10.45 -7.29
C ARG A 24 17.35 11.77 -7.63
N LYS A 25 17.71 12.01 -8.89
CA LYS A 25 18.26 13.30 -9.35
C LYS A 25 17.28 14.45 -9.10
N MET A 26 15.99 14.25 -9.37
CA MET A 26 14.96 15.25 -9.09
C MET A 26 14.83 15.55 -7.59
N LEU A 27 14.81 14.53 -6.73
CA LEU A 27 14.75 14.72 -5.28
C LEU A 27 15.96 15.50 -4.76
N LYS A 28 17.17 15.20 -5.25
CA LYS A 28 18.39 15.95 -4.92
C LYS A 28 18.31 17.41 -5.39
N LYS A 29 17.82 17.66 -6.61
CA LYS A 29 17.61 19.02 -7.14
C LYS A 29 16.58 19.78 -6.31
N LYS A 30 15.45 19.15 -5.94
CA LYS A 30 14.44 19.72 -5.05
C LYS A 30 15.06 20.15 -3.71
N GLN A 31 15.91 19.30 -3.13
CA GLN A 31 16.60 19.61 -1.87
C GLN A 31 17.58 20.78 -2.02
N ARG A 32 18.33 20.86 -3.14
CA ARG A 32 19.21 22.00 -3.42
C ARG A 32 18.43 23.31 -3.53
N LEU A 33 17.32 23.31 -4.27
CA LEU A 33 16.46 24.48 -4.42
C LEU A 33 15.82 24.90 -3.08
N TYR A 34 15.43 23.94 -2.24
CA TYR A 34 14.96 24.23 -0.88
C TYR A 34 16.03 24.94 -0.05
N LYS A 35 17.26 24.40 -0.04
CA LYS A 35 18.38 25.01 0.69
C LYS A 35 18.68 26.42 0.18
N GLN A 36 18.61 26.64 -1.14
CA GLN A 36 18.79 27.95 -1.73
C GLN A 36 17.67 28.91 -1.33
N ALA A 37 16.40 28.52 -1.48
CA ALA A 37 15.24 29.33 -1.12
C ALA A 37 15.23 29.71 0.37
N ARG A 38 15.63 28.77 1.24
CA ARG A 38 15.77 29.03 2.69
C ARG A 38 16.83 30.10 3.00
N LYS A 39 17.90 30.19 2.20
CA LYS A 39 18.96 31.19 2.38
C LYS A 39 18.60 32.54 1.77
N THR A 40 17.97 32.56 0.61
CA THR A 40 17.71 33.80 -0.17
C THR A 40 16.30 34.34 -0.01
N ASN A 41 15.43 33.64 0.73
CA ASN A 41 13.99 33.87 0.86
C ASN A 41 13.21 33.91 -0.48
N LYS A 42 13.79 33.39 -1.57
CA LYS A 42 13.17 33.32 -2.90
C LYS A 42 12.57 31.94 -3.15
N TRP A 43 11.26 31.81 -2.96
CA TRP A 43 10.57 30.50 -2.94
C TRP A 43 10.00 30.05 -4.30
N SER A 44 9.81 30.94 -5.27
CA SER A 44 9.12 30.66 -6.54
C SER A 44 9.67 29.42 -7.27
N ASN A 45 10.99 29.40 -7.52
CA ASN A 45 11.69 28.30 -8.21
C ASN A 45 11.62 26.97 -7.44
N TYR A 46 11.68 27.02 -6.12
CA TYR A 46 11.51 25.82 -5.30
C TYR A 46 10.08 25.28 -5.42
N ARG A 47 9.07 26.15 -5.31
CA ARG A 47 7.66 25.75 -5.34
C ARG A 47 7.26 25.18 -6.71
N SER A 48 7.68 25.80 -7.80
CA SER A 48 7.42 25.28 -9.16
C SER A 48 8.08 23.91 -9.35
N PHE A 49 9.36 23.78 -9.00
CA PHE A 49 10.07 22.50 -9.12
C PHE A 49 9.55 21.44 -8.14
N GLN A 50 9.08 21.82 -6.95
CA GLN A 50 8.45 20.92 -5.98
C GLN A 50 7.19 20.28 -6.58
N LYS A 51 6.34 21.07 -7.24
CA LYS A 51 5.14 20.57 -7.93
C LYS A 51 5.50 19.58 -9.04
N GLU A 52 6.46 19.93 -9.89
CA GLU A 52 6.92 19.06 -10.97
C GLU A 52 7.54 17.75 -10.43
N CYS A 53 8.40 17.84 -9.42
CA CYS A 53 8.99 16.68 -8.78
C CYS A 53 7.92 15.75 -8.17
N LYS A 54 6.88 16.31 -7.54
CA LYS A 54 5.76 15.53 -6.99
C LYS A 54 4.97 14.83 -8.10
N LYS A 55 4.70 15.51 -9.22
CA LYS A 55 4.02 14.94 -10.39
C LYS A 55 4.80 13.76 -10.96
N GLN A 56 6.11 13.92 -11.18
CA GLN A 56 6.96 12.86 -11.73
C GLN A 56 7.11 11.65 -10.78
N LEU A 57 7.16 11.88 -9.46
CA LEU A 57 7.20 10.77 -8.50
C LEU A 57 5.90 9.95 -8.52
N ARG A 58 4.74 10.62 -8.57
CA ARG A 58 3.43 9.95 -8.67
C ARG A 58 3.28 9.18 -9.98
N LYS A 59 3.72 9.78 -11.09
CA LYS A 59 3.73 9.10 -12.39
C LYS A 59 4.58 7.83 -12.35
N ALA A 60 5.79 7.89 -11.78
CA ALA A 60 6.65 6.72 -11.66
C ALA A 60 6.04 5.62 -10.78
N GLU A 61 5.35 6.01 -9.71
CA GLU A 61 4.63 5.07 -8.85
C GLU A 61 3.48 4.38 -9.59
N TYR A 62 2.66 5.17 -10.28
CA TYR A 62 1.55 4.68 -11.10
C TYR A 62 2.03 3.72 -12.20
N GLU A 63 3.09 4.09 -12.92
CA GLU A 63 3.72 3.23 -13.93
C GLU A 63 4.19 1.91 -13.32
N TYR A 64 4.81 1.94 -12.14
CA TYR A 64 5.27 0.71 -11.48
C TYR A 64 4.12 -0.19 -11.04
N VAL A 65 3.04 0.37 -10.48
CA VAL A 65 1.86 -0.42 -10.12
C VAL A 65 1.25 -1.03 -11.38
N ASN A 66 1.07 -0.23 -12.42
CA ASN A 66 0.34 -0.69 -13.59
C ASN A 66 1.12 -1.66 -14.48
N GLN A 67 2.41 -1.42 -14.65
CA GLN A 67 3.25 -2.27 -15.47
C GLN A 67 3.78 -3.42 -14.63
N ASN A 68 4.58 -3.15 -13.60
CA ASN A 68 5.31 -4.21 -12.90
C ASN A 68 4.44 -5.08 -11.99
N ILE A 69 3.42 -4.53 -11.32
CA ILE A 69 2.60 -5.32 -10.41
C ILE A 69 1.55 -6.13 -11.18
N PHE A 70 0.77 -5.50 -12.07
CA PHE A 70 -0.25 -6.25 -12.83
C PHE A 70 0.37 -7.27 -13.78
N GLU A 71 1.43 -6.93 -14.51
CA GLU A 71 2.12 -7.88 -15.38
C GLU A 71 2.72 -9.04 -14.58
N GLY A 72 3.29 -8.76 -13.40
CA GLY A 72 3.78 -9.80 -12.50
C GLY A 72 2.66 -10.74 -12.06
N LEU A 73 1.52 -10.21 -11.61
CA LEU A 73 0.38 -11.02 -11.17
C LEU A 73 -0.21 -11.87 -12.30
N ASN A 74 -0.31 -11.33 -13.51
CA ASN A 74 -0.77 -12.08 -14.69
C ASN A 74 0.17 -13.25 -15.04
N ASN A 75 1.47 -13.12 -14.73
CA ASN A 75 2.49 -14.13 -14.95
C ASN A 75 2.77 -15.00 -13.71
N ASN A 76 1.87 -15.03 -12.72
CA ASN A 76 2.04 -15.73 -11.44
C ASN A 76 3.30 -15.30 -10.61
N ASP A 77 3.87 -14.12 -10.88
CA ASP A 77 4.93 -13.52 -10.06
C ASP A 77 4.36 -12.50 -9.06
N THR A 78 4.28 -12.93 -7.80
CA THR A 78 3.82 -12.07 -6.69
C THR A 78 4.94 -11.21 -6.09
N LYS A 79 6.20 -11.37 -6.51
CA LYS A 79 7.34 -10.63 -5.92
C LYS A 79 7.22 -9.11 -6.06
N PRO A 80 6.83 -8.54 -7.22
CA PRO A 80 6.69 -7.08 -7.37
C PRO A 80 5.63 -6.51 -6.42
N PHE A 81 4.51 -7.23 -6.26
CA PHE A 81 3.46 -6.88 -5.32
C PHE A 81 3.99 -6.81 -3.88
N TRP A 82 4.62 -7.88 -3.40
CA TRP A 82 5.14 -7.89 -2.02
C TRP A 82 6.26 -6.88 -1.80
N LYS A 83 7.07 -6.59 -2.83
CA LYS A 83 8.09 -5.54 -2.77
C LYS A 83 7.45 -4.15 -2.64
N TYR A 84 6.37 -3.90 -3.36
CA TYR A 84 5.58 -2.67 -3.23
C TYR A 84 5.01 -2.51 -1.83
N ILE A 85 4.29 -3.52 -1.32
CA ILE A 85 3.69 -3.49 0.02
C ILE A 85 4.75 -3.26 1.10
N LYS A 86 5.88 -3.98 1.04
CA LYS A 86 6.98 -3.78 1.98
C LYS A 86 7.56 -2.36 1.93
N SER A 87 7.62 -1.74 0.75
CA SER A 87 8.10 -0.37 0.62
C SER A 87 7.12 0.69 1.15
N LYS A 88 5.84 0.34 1.32
CA LYS A 88 4.80 1.20 1.91
C LYS A 88 4.71 1.10 3.42
N ARG A 89 5.20 0.01 4.01
CA ARG A 89 5.24 -0.17 5.47
C ARG A 89 6.24 0.83 6.06
N GLN A 90 5.74 1.85 6.76
CA GLN A 90 6.55 2.90 7.38
C GLN A 90 7.00 2.58 8.80
N ASP A 91 6.34 1.64 9.50
CA ASP A 91 6.70 1.26 10.86
C ASP A 91 7.20 -0.18 10.96
N SER A 92 8.37 -0.33 11.57
CA SER A 92 8.91 -1.62 12.04
C SER A 92 8.33 -2.01 13.39
N GLY A 93 7.78 -1.05 14.13
CA GLY A 93 6.99 -1.30 15.33
C GLY A 93 5.65 -1.87 14.90
N GLY A 94 5.41 -3.15 15.16
CA GLY A 94 4.09 -3.74 14.97
C GLY A 94 3.00 -3.01 15.77
N ILE A 95 1.79 -3.57 15.75
CA ILE A 95 0.70 -3.06 16.60
C ILE A 95 1.17 -3.13 18.06
N ALA A 96 1.06 -2.04 18.80
CA ALA A 96 1.35 -2.02 20.24
C ALA A 96 0.48 -3.05 20.98
N PRO A 97 0.86 -3.50 22.19
CA PRO A 97 0.00 -4.35 22.99
C PRO A 97 -1.40 -3.73 23.17
N LEU A 98 -2.45 -4.52 22.97
CA LEU A 98 -3.84 -4.07 23.08
C LEU A 98 -4.39 -4.42 24.46
N LYS A 99 -5.29 -3.60 25.00
CA LYS A 99 -5.87 -3.80 26.34
C LYS A 99 -7.31 -4.32 26.23
N LYS A 100 -7.64 -5.39 26.94
CA LYS A 100 -9.01 -5.90 27.16
C LYS A 100 -9.31 -5.90 28.65
N GLY A 101 -10.07 -4.92 29.14
CA GLY A 101 -10.29 -4.76 30.58
C GLY A 101 -8.97 -4.53 31.32
N THR A 102 -8.57 -5.42 32.22
CA THR A 102 -7.27 -5.37 32.93
C THR A 102 -6.13 -6.07 32.19
N ASN A 103 -6.43 -6.88 31.17
CA ASN A 103 -5.45 -7.74 30.50
C ASN A 103 -4.77 -7.02 29.33
N LEU A 104 -3.45 -7.15 29.25
CA LEU A 104 -2.63 -6.63 28.16
C LEU A 104 -2.24 -7.77 27.19
N VAL A 105 -2.61 -7.63 25.93
CA VAL A 105 -2.39 -8.62 24.86
C VAL A 105 -1.27 -8.14 23.94
N SER A 106 -0.09 -8.75 24.06
CA SER A 106 1.09 -8.45 23.25
C SER A 106 1.28 -9.39 22.05
N ASP A 107 0.70 -10.59 22.09
CA ASP A 107 0.79 -11.59 21.01
C ASP A 107 -0.02 -11.22 19.76
N SER A 108 0.46 -11.66 18.59
CA SER A 108 -0.16 -11.33 17.30
C SER A 108 -1.53 -11.96 17.10
N LYS A 109 -1.72 -13.22 17.51
CA LYS A 109 -3.00 -13.93 17.38
C LYS A 109 -4.04 -13.30 18.31
N GLY A 110 -3.67 -13.08 19.57
CA GLY A 110 -4.56 -12.46 20.54
C GLY A 110 -5.01 -11.06 20.13
N LYS A 111 -4.11 -10.26 19.52
CA LYS A 111 -4.48 -8.94 18.96
C LYS A 111 -5.50 -9.05 17.84
N ALA A 112 -5.31 -10.00 16.91
CA ALA A 112 -6.23 -10.20 15.79
C ALA A 112 -7.62 -10.63 16.27
N GLU A 113 -7.68 -11.56 17.23
CA GLU A 113 -8.93 -12.00 17.84
C GLU A 113 -9.64 -10.85 18.58
N LEU A 114 -8.90 -10.04 19.34
CA LEU A 114 -9.46 -8.89 20.04
C LEU A 114 -10.06 -7.85 19.08
N LEU A 115 -9.35 -7.53 18.01
CA LEU A 115 -9.84 -6.60 16.99
C LEU A 115 -11.08 -7.16 16.29
N LEU A 116 -11.11 -8.47 16.02
CA LEU A 116 -12.27 -9.14 15.44
C LEU A 116 -13.48 -9.10 16.38
N GLU A 117 -13.28 -9.32 17.68
CA GLU A 117 -14.33 -9.25 18.70
C GLU A 117 -14.92 -7.83 18.81
N GLN A 118 -14.06 -6.82 18.89
CA GLN A 118 -14.48 -5.42 18.89
C GLN A 118 -15.20 -5.03 17.60
N PHE A 119 -14.72 -5.52 16.46
CA PHE A 119 -15.38 -5.31 15.18
C PHE A 119 -16.77 -5.93 15.19
N LYS A 120 -16.93 -7.18 15.68
CA LYS A 120 -18.25 -7.82 15.80
C LYS A 120 -19.18 -7.08 16.75
N SER A 121 -18.69 -6.55 17.87
CA SER A 121 -19.54 -5.92 18.89
C SER A 121 -20.23 -4.65 18.41
N VAL A 122 -19.69 -3.97 17.39
CA VAL A 122 -20.32 -2.77 16.82
C VAL A 122 -21.38 -3.08 15.76
N PHE A 123 -21.43 -4.32 15.26
CA PHE A 123 -22.51 -4.75 14.36
C PHE A 123 -23.68 -5.29 15.18
N THR A 124 -24.87 -4.85 14.82
CA THR A 124 -26.11 -5.44 15.29
C THR A 124 -26.21 -6.87 14.76
N ILE A 125 -26.31 -7.84 15.66
CA ILE A 125 -26.66 -9.21 15.31
C ILE A 125 -28.12 -9.17 14.85
N THR A 126 -28.35 -9.25 13.55
CA THR A 126 -29.69 -9.49 13.02
C THR A 126 -30.06 -10.91 13.40
N THR A 127 -30.90 -11.06 14.43
CA THR A 127 -31.69 -12.30 14.57
C THR A 127 -32.54 -12.42 13.30
N ASP A 128 -32.65 -13.63 12.74
CA ASP A 128 -33.38 -13.90 11.47
C ASP A 128 -34.83 -13.37 11.47
N THR A 129 -35.35 -12.98 12.65
CA THR A 129 -36.64 -12.34 12.86
C THR A 129 -36.76 -10.94 12.27
N ASN A 130 -35.67 -10.24 11.96
CA ASN A 130 -35.66 -8.87 11.40
C ASN A 130 -35.18 -8.81 9.94
N LEU A 131 -35.02 -9.96 9.27
CA LEU A 131 -34.80 -9.96 7.84
C LEU A 131 -36.10 -9.48 7.17
N PRO A 132 -36.05 -8.48 6.27
CA PRO A 132 -37.22 -8.15 5.47
C PRO A 132 -37.66 -9.42 4.74
N THR A 133 -38.93 -9.76 4.83
CA THR A 133 -39.48 -10.90 4.10
C THR A 133 -39.17 -10.69 2.63
N THR A 134 -38.18 -11.40 2.09
CA THR A 134 -37.89 -11.42 0.66
C THR A 134 -39.03 -12.19 0.02
N ARG A 135 -40.13 -11.49 -0.23
CA ARG A 135 -41.17 -11.99 -1.13
C ARG A 135 -40.48 -12.21 -2.47
N ILE A 136 -40.56 -13.45 -2.95
CA ILE A 136 -40.08 -13.92 -4.25
C ILE A 136 -38.66 -14.51 -4.18
N ARG A 137 -38.61 -15.81 -3.86
CA ARG A 137 -37.60 -16.70 -4.44
C ARG A 137 -37.88 -16.72 -5.94
N ALA A 138 -37.08 -16.03 -6.75
CA ALA A 138 -37.21 -16.12 -8.19
C ALA A 138 -37.04 -17.60 -8.59
N LYS A 139 -38.15 -18.27 -8.94
CA LYS A 139 -38.16 -19.62 -9.53
C LYS A 139 -37.71 -19.60 -11.00
N ILE A 140 -37.23 -18.47 -11.49
CA ILE A 140 -36.84 -18.29 -12.86
C ILE A 140 -35.39 -18.73 -12.94
N ASN A 141 -35.15 -19.89 -13.56
CA ASN A 141 -33.80 -20.27 -13.95
C ASN A 141 -33.25 -19.18 -14.87
N ILE A 142 -32.15 -18.55 -14.46
CA ILE A 142 -31.44 -17.60 -15.31
C ILE A 142 -31.02 -18.36 -16.56
N THR A 143 -31.46 -17.90 -17.73
CA THR A 143 -31.00 -18.44 -19.01
C THR A 143 -29.48 -18.25 -19.12
N PRO A 144 -28.74 -19.19 -19.74
CA PRO A 144 -27.30 -19.08 -19.89
C PRO A 144 -26.90 -17.70 -20.42
N LEU A 145 -26.02 -17.01 -19.70
CA LEU A 145 -25.51 -15.71 -20.09
C LEU A 145 -24.55 -15.90 -21.26
N THR A 146 -24.96 -15.47 -22.45
CA THR A 146 -24.07 -15.38 -23.61
C THR A 146 -23.29 -14.07 -23.53
N ILE A 147 -22.01 -14.16 -23.14
CA ILE A 147 -21.12 -13.00 -23.11
C ILE A 147 -20.48 -12.87 -24.48
N ASP A 148 -20.99 -11.94 -25.30
CA ASP A 148 -20.40 -11.65 -26.62
C ASP A 148 -19.14 -10.79 -26.48
N GLN A 149 -18.06 -11.22 -27.13
CA GLN A 149 -16.72 -10.61 -27.07
C GLN A 149 -16.58 -9.31 -27.88
N LYS A 150 -17.70 -8.70 -28.32
CA LYS A 150 -17.69 -7.60 -29.30
C LYS A 150 -17.18 -6.25 -28.74
N GLY A 151 -16.79 -6.19 -27.47
CA GLY A 151 -16.24 -5.01 -26.81
C GLY A 151 -14.74 -5.06 -26.47
N LEU A 152 -14.02 -6.12 -26.85
CA LEU A 152 -12.59 -6.30 -26.55
C LEU A 152 -11.64 -5.74 -27.63
N GLU A 153 -12.17 -5.35 -28.79
CA GLU A 153 -11.39 -4.67 -29.84
C GLU A 153 -11.56 -3.16 -29.70
N ASN A 154 -10.84 -2.55 -28.75
CA ASN A 154 -10.41 -1.14 -28.77
C ASN A 154 -9.69 -0.80 -27.45
N TYR A 155 -8.53 -1.42 -27.19
CA TYR A 155 -7.45 -0.84 -26.38
C TYR A 155 -6.10 -1.38 -26.81
#